data_AF-Q1PUJ8-F1
#
_entry.id   AF-Q1PUJ8-F1
#
_cell.length_a   1.000
_cell.length_b   1.000
_cell.length_c   1.000
_cell.angle_alpha   90.00
_cell.angle_beta   90.00
_cell.angle_gamma   90.00
#
_symmetry.space_group_name_H-M   'P 1'
#
loop_
_entity.id
_entity.type
_entity.pdbx_description
1 polymer ?
#
loop_
_entity_poly.entity_id
_entity_poly.type
_entity_poly.pdbx_seq_one_letter_code
_entity_poly.pdbx_strand_id
1 'polypeptide(L)'
;MSKIQKIRQKIIDKDYYISSHAEDEMLDDKLERADIKNAILKGKIVKKFTEDVRGTRYRIEGTARDDRIIHIICRYREDGSLIIITAYALTEEI
;
A
#
# COMPACT_ATOMS: atom_id res chain seq x y z
N MET A 1 -6.06 6.25 17.77
CA MET A 1 -6.15 5.73 16.39
C MET A 1 -5.08 4.67 16.14
N SER A 2 -5.47 3.51 15.62
CA SER A 2 -4.57 2.44 15.19
C SER A 2 -3.70 2.88 14.01
N LYS A 3 -2.60 2.15 13.73
CA LYS A 3 -1.72 2.47 12.59
C LYS A 3 -2.46 2.42 11.25
N ILE A 4 -3.32 1.43 11.04
CA ILE A 4 -4.12 1.35 9.81
C ILE A 4 -5.06 2.54 9.66
N GLN A 5 -5.68 3.05 10.75
CA GLN A 5 -6.52 4.25 10.70
C GLN A 5 -5.71 5.48 10.25
N LYS A 6 -4.48 5.65 10.76
CA LYS A 6 -3.60 6.75 10.35
C LYS A 6 -3.19 6.64 8.87
N ILE A 7 -2.94 5.43 8.37
CA ILE A 7 -2.62 5.20 6.96
C ILE A 7 -3.83 5.51 6.07
N ARG A 8 -5.02 5.03 6.45
CA ARG A 8 -6.28 5.32 5.74
C ARG A 8 -6.55 6.82 5.66
N GLN A 9 -6.29 7.55 6.73
CA GLN A 9 -6.44 9.01 6.73
C GLN A 9 -5.53 9.68 5.69
N LYS A 10 -4.26 9.26 5.56
CA LYS A 10 -3.35 9.77 4.51
C LYS A 10 -3.86 9.50 3.10
N ILE A 11 -4.49 8.35 2.86
CA ILE A 11 -5.12 8.04 1.57
C ILE A 11 -6.33 8.95 1.30
N ILE A 12 -7.19 9.17 2.30
CA ILE A 12 -8.37 10.04 2.20
C ILE A 12 -7.98 11.49 1.91
N ASP A 13 -6.98 11.98 2.64
CA ASP A 13 -6.48 13.35 2.53
C ASP A 13 -5.63 13.57 1.26
N LYS A 14 -5.38 12.52 0.47
CA LYS A 14 -4.47 12.51 -0.68
C LYS A 14 -3.04 12.94 -0.32
N ASP A 15 -2.65 12.75 0.94
CA ASP A 15 -1.30 13.01 1.45
C ASP A 15 -0.42 11.76 1.33
N TYR A 16 -0.25 11.32 0.08
CA TYR A 16 0.57 10.17 -0.26
C TYR A 16 1.15 10.26 -1.67
N TYR A 17 2.25 9.53 -1.87
CA TYR A 17 2.93 9.38 -3.15
C TYR A 17 3.00 7.90 -3.53
N ILE A 18 3.04 7.62 -4.83
CA ILE A 18 3.35 6.29 -5.38
C ILE A 18 4.75 6.40 -5.95
N SER A 19 5.65 5.49 -5.57
CA SER A 19 7.01 5.44 -6.12
C SER A 19 6.98 5.01 -7.58
N SER A 20 8.03 5.31 -8.36
CA SER A 20 8.18 4.79 -9.73
C SER A 20 8.12 3.27 -9.76
N HIS A 21 8.81 2.60 -8.84
CA HIS A 21 8.76 1.14 -8.71
C HIS A 21 7.35 0.61 -8.45
N ALA A 22 6.54 1.30 -7.63
CA ALA A 22 5.16 0.90 -7.43
C ALA A 22 4.31 1.13 -8.70
N GLU A 23 4.58 2.19 -9.48
CA GLU A 23 3.88 2.40 -10.75
C GLU A 23 4.22 1.32 -11.79
N ASP A 24 5.49 0.88 -11.86
CA ASP A 24 5.93 -0.22 -12.73
C ASP A 24 5.23 -1.54 -12.36
N GLU A 25 5.27 -1.95 -11.09
CA GLU A 25 4.62 -3.19 -10.61
C GLU A 25 3.09 -3.13 -10.79
N MET A 26 2.48 -1.97 -10.52
CA MET A 26 1.05 -1.77 -10.76
C MET A 26 0.71 -1.92 -12.24
N LEU A 27 1.55 -1.43 -13.15
CA LEU A 27 1.32 -1.56 -14.59
C LEU A 27 1.37 -3.03 -15.01
N ASP A 28 2.37 -3.77 -14.56
CA ASP A 28 2.55 -5.19 -14.86
C ASP A 28 1.34 -6.03 -14.39
N ASP A 29 0.83 -5.72 -13.18
CA ASP A 29 -0.32 -6.40 -12.61
C ASP A 29 -1.68 -5.80 -12.99
N LYS A 30 -1.71 -4.81 -13.90
CA LYS A 30 -2.96 -4.11 -14.31
C LYS A 30 -3.75 -3.57 -13.10
N LEU A 31 -3.05 -2.94 -12.18
CA LEU A 31 -3.61 -2.27 -11.00
C LEU A 31 -3.64 -0.76 -11.23
N GLU A 32 -4.75 -0.12 -10.86
CA GLU A 32 -4.87 1.33 -10.91
C GLU A 32 -4.80 1.94 -9.50
N ARG A 33 -4.61 3.26 -9.44
CA ARG A 33 -4.60 4.01 -8.17
C ARG A 33 -5.87 3.78 -7.33
N ALA A 34 -7.01 3.52 -7.98
CA ALA A 34 -8.27 3.23 -7.28
C ALA A 34 -8.27 1.85 -6.60
N ASP A 35 -7.52 0.88 -7.12
CA ASP A 35 -7.33 -0.44 -6.51
C ASP A 35 -6.48 -0.32 -5.24
N ILE A 36 -5.41 0.47 -5.30
CA ILE A 36 -4.58 0.79 -4.13
C ILE A 36 -5.41 1.43 -3.01
N LYS A 37 -6.27 2.40 -3.37
CA LYS A 37 -7.18 3.04 -2.42
C LYS A 37 -8.15 2.03 -1.81
N ASN A 38 -8.81 1.22 -2.63
CA ASN A 38 -9.77 0.22 -2.16
C ASN A 38 -9.13 -0.75 -1.17
N ALA A 39 -7.96 -1.30 -1.52
CA ALA A 39 -7.23 -2.24 -0.70
C ALA A 39 -6.77 -1.63 0.63
N ILE A 40 -6.28 -0.39 0.67
CA ILE A 40 -5.86 0.25 1.94
C ILE A 40 -7.07 0.59 2.83
N LEU A 41 -8.15 1.10 2.22
CA LEU A 41 -9.34 1.54 2.97
C LEU A 41 -10.10 0.36 3.59
N LYS A 42 -10.11 -0.81 2.94
CA LYS A 42 -10.84 -2.00 3.41
C LYS A 42 -9.93 -3.06 4.02
N GLY A 43 -8.64 -3.05 3.69
CA GLY A 43 -7.67 -4.07 4.09
C GLY A 43 -7.12 -3.93 5.51
N LYS A 44 -6.15 -4.78 5.82
CA LYS A 44 -5.53 -4.92 7.15
C LYS A 44 -4.01 -4.90 7.05
N ILE A 45 -3.33 -4.40 8.08
CA ILE A 45 -1.86 -4.55 8.17
C ILE A 45 -1.57 -6.01 8.54
N VAL A 46 -0.87 -6.72 7.66
CA VAL A 46 -0.49 -8.12 7.87
C VAL A 46 0.96 -8.27 8.31
N LYS A 47 1.81 -7.27 8.07
CA LYS A 47 3.21 -7.28 8.52
C LYS A 47 3.74 -5.88 8.81
N LYS A 48 4.62 -5.80 9.80
CA LYS A 48 5.37 -4.59 10.17
C LYS A 48 6.87 -4.91 10.09
N PHE A 49 7.64 -4.10 9.36
CA PHE A 49 9.09 -4.24 9.24
C PHE A 49 9.75 -3.07 9.98
N THR A 50 10.50 -3.36 11.05
CA THR A 50 11.05 -2.33 11.96
C THR A 50 12.54 -2.10 11.83
N GLU A 51 13.26 -2.98 11.14
CA GLU A 51 14.74 -2.97 11.06
C GLU A 51 15.28 -2.14 9.89
N ASP A 52 14.45 -1.29 9.30
CA ASP A 52 14.81 -0.49 8.14
C ASP A 52 15.27 0.91 8.58
N VAL A 53 16.50 1.30 8.20
CA VAL A 53 17.07 2.63 8.49
C VAL A 53 16.21 3.78 7.95
N ARG A 54 15.37 3.51 6.94
CA ARG A 54 14.43 4.48 6.34
C ARG A 54 13.09 4.54 7.08
N GLY A 55 12.98 3.85 8.23
CA GLY A 55 11.80 3.84 9.07
C GLY A 55 10.88 2.66 8.83
N THR A 56 9.91 2.48 9.73
CA THR A 56 9.00 1.33 9.72
C THR A 56 8.19 1.24 8.43
N ARG A 57 8.25 0.08 7.78
CA ARG A 57 7.38 -0.28 6.64
C ARG A 57 6.20 -1.13 7.11
N TYR A 58 5.07 -0.99 6.43
CA TYR A 58 3.86 -1.76 6.68
C TYR A 58 3.46 -2.49 5.40
N ARG A 59 3.16 -3.79 5.51
CA ARG A 59 2.47 -4.54 4.47
C ARG A 59 0.99 -4.57 4.78
N ILE A 60 0.20 -4.12 3.83
CA ILE A 60 -1.25 -4.12 3.87
C ILE A 60 -1.74 -5.15 2.86
N GLU A 61 -2.65 -5.99 3.30
CA GLU A 61 -3.41 -6.91 2.45
C GLU A 61 -4.82 -6.39 2.32
N GLY A 62 -5.29 -6.27 1.09
CA GLY A 62 -6.66 -5.88 0.76
C GLY A 62 -7.02 -6.35 -0.65
N THR A 63 -8.23 -6.01 -1.09
CA THR A 63 -8.69 -6.35 -2.44
C THR A 63 -8.54 -5.18 -3.39
N ALA A 64 -8.17 -5.45 -4.63
CA ALA A 64 -8.43 -4.57 -5.75
C ALA A 64 -9.94 -4.44 -6.01
N ARG A 65 -10.36 -3.57 -6.94
CA ARG A 65 -11.79 -3.40 -7.27
C ARG A 65 -12.38 -4.59 -8.03
N ASP A 66 -11.53 -5.42 -8.62
CA ASP A 66 -11.88 -6.68 -9.29
C ASP A 66 -11.69 -7.91 -8.39
N ASP A 67 -11.68 -7.70 -7.07
CA ASP A 67 -11.59 -8.72 -6.01
C ASP A 67 -10.27 -9.51 -5.93
N ARG A 68 -9.29 -9.26 -6.80
CA ARG A 68 -7.94 -9.81 -6.65
C ARG A 68 -7.32 -9.35 -5.32
N ILE A 69 -6.70 -10.28 -4.59
CA ILE A 69 -5.95 -9.92 -3.38
C ILE A 69 -4.67 -9.22 -3.81
N ILE A 70 -4.38 -8.08 -3.20
CA ILE A 70 -3.15 -7.32 -3.46
C ILE A 70 -2.41 -7.05 -2.16
N HIS A 71 -1.08 -7.08 -2.25
CA HIS A 71 -0.18 -6.65 -1.18
C HIS A 71 0.40 -5.29 -1.51
N ILE A 72 0.33 -4.39 -0.54
CA ILE A 72 0.84 -3.03 -0.65
C ILE A 72 1.87 -2.82 0.45
N ILE A 73 3.06 -2.34 0.09
CA ILE A 73 4.07 -1.95 1.07
C ILE A 73 4.17 -0.43 1.09
N CYS A 74 4.01 0.17 2.26
CA CYS A 74 4.11 1.62 2.44
C CYS A 74 4.89 2.01 3.69
N ARG A 75 5.38 3.25 3.73
CA ARG A 75 5.96 3.87 4.94
C ARG A 75 5.63 5.36 5.02
N TYR A 76 5.85 5.93 6.19
CA TYR A 76 5.87 7.39 6.35
C TYR A 76 7.22 7.94 5.90
N ARG A 77 7.18 9.07 5.20
CA ARG A 77 8.35 9.91 4.90
C ARG A 77 8.64 10.84 6.08
N GLU A 78 9.79 11.51 6.05
CA GLU A 78 10.20 12.44 7.11
C GLU A 78 9.24 13.63 7.26
N ASP A 79 8.66 14.10 6.14
CA ASP A 79 7.63 15.14 6.11
C ASP A 79 6.25 14.66 6.63
N GLY A 80 6.13 13.39 7.02
CA GLY A 80 4.90 12.79 7.53
C GLY A 80 3.91 12.33 6.45
N SER A 81 4.18 12.57 5.16
CA SER A 81 3.40 12.02 4.05
C SER A 81 3.60 10.51 3.93
N LEU A 82 2.68 9.81 3.29
CA LEU A 82 2.82 8.38 3.02
C LEU A 82 3.50 8.14 1.66
N ILE A 83 4.37 7.15 1.56
CA ILE A 83 4.83 6.63 0.26
C ILE A 83 4.44 5.17 0.11
N ILE A 84 3.78 4.86 -1.00
CA ILE A 84 3.58 3.50 -1.49
C ILE A 84 4.86 3.09 -2.21
N ILE A 85 5.54 2.07 -1.67
CA ILE A 85 6.85 1.61 -2.13
C ILE A 85 6.70 0.60 -3.27
N THR A 86 5.73 -0.31 -3.15
CA THR A 86 5.36 -1.33 -4.15
C THR A 86 3.92 -1.77 -3.89
N ALA A 87 3.22 -2.20 -4.93
CA ALA A 87 1.91 -2.82 -4.86
C ALA A 87 1.78 -3.87 -5.98
N TYR A 88 1.39 -5.08 -5.62
CA TYR A 88 1.30 -6.22 -6.54
C TYR A 88 0.13 -7.13 -6.17
N ALA A 89 -0.42 -7.81 -7.16
CA ALA A 89 -1.46 -8.82 -7.01
C ALA A 89 -0.85 -10.15 -6.54
N LEU A 90 -1.56 -10.85 -5.66
CA LEU A 90 -1.29 -12.25 -5.38
C LEU A 90 -2.01 -13.07 -6.44
N THR A 91 -1.31 -13.39 -7.52
CA THR A 91 -1.74 -14.47 -8.40
C THR A 91 -1.47 -15.79 -7.66
N GLU A 92 -2.45 -16.69 -7.62
CA GLU A 92 -2.17 -18.07 -7.27
C GLU A 92 -1.21 -18.61 -8.34
N GLU A 93 0.02 -18.96 -7.96
CA GLU A 93 0.76 -19.98 -8.70
C GLU A 93 -0.05 -21.27 -8.53
N ILE A 94 -0.85 -21.61 -9.54
CA ILE A 94 -1.40 -22.96 -9.73
C ILE A 94 -0.33 -23.79 -10.45
#